data_AF-A0A7S1DVB3-F1
#
_entry.id   AF-A0A7S1DVB3-F1
#
_cell.length_a   1.000
_cell.length_b   1.000
_cell.length_c   1.000
_cell.angle_alpha   90.00
_cell.angle_beta   90.00
_cell.angle_gamma   90.00
#
_symmetry.space_group_name_H-M   'P 1'
#
loop_
_entity.id
_entity.type
_entity.pdbx_description
1 polymer ?
#
loop_
_entity_poly.entity_id
_entity_poly.type
_entity_poly.pdbx_seq_one_letter_code
_entity_poly.pdbx_strand_id
1 'polypeptide(L)'
;MPTWHLSRLVPSELQHALFLFDRTWRGVFEWFDSHWLSQSVTIVAFVLTYYMDDLVFLFWVATRSGVRFPVFLCATIVALAIDYVKTKVNIEVYLSAADAVQDNEHFWDAFGNLRHIPWYEFVVVGIASGAATLFVHGQHAYMLCYEAKALMTRECKRWKVRQHGEGGHPRTAHGDLEPTSGYNLPSRGRGVGL
;
A
#
# COMPACT_ATOMS: atom_id res chain seq x y z
N MET A 1 27.06 -4.23 1.58
CA MET A 1 26.59 -5.44 2.28
C MET A 1 26.07 -6.43 1.25
N PRO A 2 26.50 -7.71 1.26
CA PRO A 2 26.11 -8.70 0.26
C PRO A 2 24.68 -9.19 0.52
N THR A 3 23.75 -8.90 -0.38
CA THR A 3 22.31 -9.27 -0.32
C THR A 3 22.01 -10.69 -0.85
N TRP A 4 23.03 -11.49 -1.13
CA TRP A 4 22.94 -12.64 -2.05
C TRP A 4 22.44 -13.96 -1.44
N HIS A 5 22.10 -14.01 -0.14
CA HIS A 5 21.70 -15.26 0.52
C HIS A 5 20.19 -15.38 0.81
N LEU A 6 19.42 -14.30 0.74
CA LEU A 6 17.97 -14.35 1.02
C LEU A 6 17.14 -14.83 -0.19
N SER A 7 17.65 -14.68 -1.41
CA SER A 7 16.93 -15.08 -2.63
C SER A 7 16.75 -16.59 -2.81
N ARG A 8 17.43 -17.42 -2.02
CA ARG A 8 17.28 -18.89 -2.03
C ARG A 8 16.26 -19.42 -1.02
N LEU A 9 15.86 -18.62 -0.05
CA LEU A 9 14.96 -19.04 1.03
C LEU A 9 13.50 -18.61 0.79
N VAL A 10 13.28 -17.65 -0.10
CA VAL A 10 11.95 -17.11 -0.39
C VAL A 10 11.45 -17.75 -1.70
N PRO A 11 10.27 -18.42 -1.71
CA PRO A 11 9.66 -18.96 -2.93
C PRO A 11 9.57 -17.89 -4.03
N SER A 12 9.76 -18.30 -5.29
CA SER A 12 9.81 -17.37 -6.42
C SER A 12 8.51 -16.60 -6.61
N GLU A 13 7.38 -17.22 -6.26
CA GLU A 13 6.04 -16.65 -6.25
C GLU A 13 5.92 -15.54 -5.21
N LEU A 14 6.46 -15.75 -4.00
CA LEU A 14 6.47 -14.76 -2.93
C LEU A 14 7.40 -13.59 -3.29
N GLN A 15 8.55 -13.85 -3.91
CA GLN A 15 9.42 -12.79 -4.44
C GLN A 15 8.71 -11.94 -5.50
N HIS A 16 7.97 -12.59 -6.40
CA HIS A 16 7.20 -11.91 -7.43
C HIS A 16 6.06 -11.07 -6.83
N ALA A 17 5.33 -11.63 -5.85
CA ALA A 17 4.28 -10.90 -5.14
C ALA A 17 4.84 -9.68 -4.39
N LEU A 18 5.97 -9.83 -3.70
CA LEU A 18 6.66 -8.73 -3.02
C LEU A 18 7.17 -7.67 -4.00
N PHE A 19 7.68 -8.08 -5.17
CA PHE A 19 8.12 -7.15 -6.21
C PHE A 19 6.94 -6.36 -6.79
N LEU A 20 5.82 -7.03 -7.09
CA LEU A 20 4.61 -6.37 -7.56
C LEU A 20 4.09 -5.41 -6.49
N PHE A 21 4.02 -5.87 -5.24
CA PHE A 21 3.63 -5.06 -4.10
C PHE A 21 4.51 -3.80 -3.97
N ASP A 22 5.83 -3.94 -3.99
CA ASP A 22 6.79 -2.83 -3.90
C ASP A 22 6.63 -1.85 -5.07
N ARG A 23 6.45 -2.37 -6.29
CA ARG A 23 6.25 -1.55 -7.49
C ARG A 23 4.93 -0.77 -7.42
N THR A 24 3.85 -1.41 -7.01
CA THR A 24 2.53 -0.78 -6.93
C THR A 24 2.54 0.31 -5.87
N TRP A 25 3.14 0.04 -4.70
CA TRP A 25 3.25 1.05 -3.65
C TRP A 25 4.15 2.21 -4.02
N ARG A 26 5.29 1.96 -4.67
CA ARG A 26 6.10 3.06 -5.24
C ARG A 26 5.26 3.93 -6.17
N GLY A 27 4.44 3.33 -7.03
CA GLY A 27 3.51 4.07 -7.89
C GLY A 27 2.52 4.93 -7.11
N VAL A 28 1.97 4.44 -6.00
CA VAL A 28 1.09 5.24 -5.12
C VAL A 28 1.84 6.41 -4.48
N PHE A 29 3.03 6.18 -3.93
CA PHE A 29 3.84 7.25 -3.34
C PHE A 29 4.39 8.24 -4.37
N GLU A 30 4.69 7.79 -5.58
CA GLU A 30 5.00 8.65 -6.73
C GLU A 30 3.77 9.49 -7.14
N TRP A 31 2.57 8.93 -7.08
CA TRP A 31 1.31 9.65 -7.35
C TRP A 31 0.99 10.71 -6.29
N PHE A 32 1.42 10.50 -5.04
CA PHE A 32 1.30 11.50 -3.98
C PHE A 32 2.29 12.67 -4.10
N ASP A 33 3.20 12.61 -5.08
CA ASP A 33 4.10 13.67 -5.50
C ASP A 33 5.02 14.22 -4.39
N SER A 34 6.07 14.93 -4.80
CA SER A 34 7.20 15.37 -3.95
C SER A 34 6.86 16.28 -2.74
N HIS A 35 5.59 16.55 -2.47
CA HIS A 35 5.16 17.45 -1.40
C HIS A 35 5.13 16.73 -0.05
N TRP A 36 5.90 17.25 0.90
CA TRP A 36 6.05 16.69 2.25
C TRP A 36 4.73 16.57 3.02
N LEU A 37 3.75 17.45 2.73
CA LEU A 37 2.44 17.41 3.37
C LEU A 37 1.63 16.18 2.95
N SER A 38 1.59 15.88 1.64
CA SER A 38 0.93 14.68 1.11
C SER A 38 1.55 13.40 1.68
N GLN A 39 2.88 13.35 1.74
CA GLN A 39 3.61 12.24 2.35
C GLN A 39 3.23 12.07 3.83
N SER A 40 3.10 13.17 4.57
CA SER A 40 2.72 13.15 5.98
C SER A 40 1.31 12.61 6.19
N VAL A 41 0.34 13.06 5.38
CA VAL A 41 -1.06 12.60 5.45
C VAL A 41 -1.15 11.10 5.19
N THR A 42 -0.44 10.59 4.18
CA THR A 42 -0.42 9.16 3.88
C THR A 42 0.14 8.35 5.04
N ILE A 43 1.22 8.80 5.67
CA ILE A 43 1.82 8.11 6.84
C ILE A 43 0.84 8.09 8.01
N VAL A 44 0.20 9.23 8.31
CA VAL A 44 -0.81 9.31 9.38
C VAL A 44 -1.98 8.37 9.09
N ALA A 45 -2.52 8.38 7.87
CA ALA A 45 -3.61 7.49 7.48
C ALA A 45 -3.23 6.01 7.61
N PHE A 46 -1.99 5.65 7.27
CA PHE A 46 -1.49 4.29 7.42
C PHE A 46 -1.43 3.85 8.89
N VAL A 47 -0.79 4.64 9.76
CA VAL A 47 -0.67 4.33 11.19
C VAL A 47 -2.04 4.31 11.87
N LEU A 48 -3.00 5.13 11.43
CA LEU A 48 -4.34 5.13 12.01
C LEU A 48 -5.22 3.96 11.54
N THR A 49 -4.95 3.43 10.35
CA THR A 49 -5.68 2.27 9.79
C THR A 49 -5.17 0.97 10.37
N TYR A 50 -3.85 0.83 10.50
CA TYR A 50 -3.21 -0.40 10.93
C TYR A 50 -2.66 -0.30 12.35
N TYR A 51 -2.80 -1.36 13.13
CA TYR A 51 -2.33 -1.39 14.51
C TYR A 51 -0.79 -1.51 14.56
N MET A 52 -0.23 -1.56 15.77
CA MET A 52 1.21 -1.68 16.03
C MET A 52 1.92 -2.82 15.26
N ASP A 53 1.19 -3.87 14.86
CA ASP A 53 1.68 -4.99 14.05
C ASP A 53 2.18 -4.59 12.67
N ASP A 54 1.63 -3.51 12.09
CA ASP A 54 2.02 -3.01 10.76
C ASP A 54 3.03 -1.86 10.81
N LEU A 55 3.55 -1.49 11.98
CA LEU A 55 4.65 -0.51 12.06
C LEU A 55 5.88 -0.98 11.27
N VAL A 56 6.16 -2.28 11.27
CA VAL A 56 7.25 -2.87 10.47
C VAL A 56 7.01 -2.64 8.98
N PHE A 57 5.76 -2.74 8.55
CA PHE A 57 5.35 -2.53 7.18
C PHE A 57 5.39 -1.06 6.77
N LEU A 58 4.92 -0.17 7.65
CA LEU A 58 5.06 1.28 7.50
C LEU A 58 6.53 1.70 7.40
N PHE A 59 7.40 1.13 8.25
CA PHE A 59 8.83 1.37 8.21
C PHE A 59 9.45 0.83 6.92
N TRP A 60 9.05 -0.37 6.51
CA TRP A 60 9.44 -0.97 5.23
C TRP A 60 9.07 -0.09 4.04
N VAL A 61 7.83 0.38 3.99
CA VAL A 61 7.31 1.27 2.95
C VAL A 61 8.04 2.61 2.97
N ALA A 62 8.26 3.22 4.14
CA ALA A 62 8.96 4.49 4.27
C ALA A 62 10.41 4.45 3.79
N THR A 63 11.13 3.34 4.06
CA THR A 63 12.51 3.18 3.57
C THR A 63 12.60 3.03 2.04
N ARG A 64 11.48 2.82 1.35
CA ARG A 64 11.43 2.57 -0.11
C ARG A 64 10.64 3.60 -0.91
N SER A 65 9.84 4.43 -0.25
CA SER A 65 8.99 5.46 -0.88
C SER A 65 9.69 6.79 -1.14
N GLY A 66 10.97 6.93 -0.79
CA GLY A 66 11.73 8.18 -1.00
C GLY A 66 11.29 9.34 -0.09
N VAL A 67 10.48 9.07 0.94
CA VAL A 67 10.08 10.05 1.94
C VAL A 67 11.30 10.51 2.74
N ARG A 68 11.43 11.83 2.94
CA ARG A 68 12.51 12.39 3.76
C ARG A 68 12.32 11.97 5.22
N PHE A 69 13.38 11.49 5.87
CA PHE A 69 13.32 11.02 7.26
C PHE A 69 12.65 11.99 8.26
N PRO A 70 12.90 13.31 8.22
CA PRO A 70 12.22 14.24 9.13
C PRO A 70 10.70 14.30 8.92
N VAL A 71 10.24 14.21 7.66
CA VAL A 71 8.81 14.19 7.32
C VAL A 71 8.18 12.92 7.88
N PHE A 72 8.85 11.79 7.69
CA PHE A 72 8.43 10.52 8.25
C PHE A 72 8.32 10.58 9.78
N LEU A 73 9.40 10.96 10.45
CA LEU A 73 9.45 11.02 11.91
C LEU A 73 8.36 11.93 12.50
N CYS A 74 8.21 13.14 11.98
CA CYS A 74 7.19 14.08 12.45
C CYS A 74 5.77 13.53 12.23
N ALA A 75 5.49 13.00 11.04
CA ALA A 75 4.18 12.43 10.73
C ALA A 75 3.88 11.21 11.60
N THR A 76 4.86 10.34 11.84
CA THR A 76 4.74 9.18 12.72
C THR A 76 4.47 9.59 14.17
N ILE A 77 5.16 10.61 14.70
CA ILE A 77 4.90 11.10 16.07
C ILE A 77 3.47 11.62 16.20
N VAL A 78 3.00 12.41 15.22
CA VAL A 78 1.61 12.90 15.20
C VAL A 78 0.63 11.73 15.13
N ALA A 79 0.91 10.75 14.28
CA ALA A 79 0.06 9.58 14.14
C ALA A 79 -0.01 8.75 15.42
N LEU A 80 1.12 8.52 16.09
CA LEU A 80 1.18 7.82 17.38
C LEU A 80 0.45 8.58 18.50
N ALA A 81 0.48 9.92 18.49
CA ALA A 81 -0.28 10.72 19.44
C ALA A 81 -1.80 10.55 19.26
N ILE A 82 -2.27 10.52 18.01
CA ILE A 82 -3.69 10.26 17.70
C ILE A 82 -4.04 8.80 18.02
N ASP A 83 -3.18 7.85 17.67
CA ASP A 83 -3.39 6.42 17.92
C ASP A 83 -3.37 6.08 19.41
N TYR A 84 -2.62 6.82 20.23
CA TYR A 84 -2.69 6.72 21.69
C TYR A 84 -4.09 7.04 22.21
N VAL A 85 -4.72 8.12 21.73
CA VAL A 85 -6.09 8.49 22.12
C VAL A 85 -7.07 7.39 21.72
N LYS A 86 -6.95 6.88 20.48
CA LYS A 86 -7.74 5.75 19.99
C LYS A 86 -7.55 4.49 20.85
N THR A 87 -6.31 4.15 21.19
CA THR A 87 -5.96 2.98 22.00
C THR A 87 -6.54 3.10 23.41
N LYS A 88 -6.43 4.27 24.03
CA LYS A 88 -7.04 4.55 25.34
C LYS A 88 -8.55 4.33 25.29
N VAL A 89 -9.24 4.91 24.31
CA VAL A 89 -10.69 4.73 24.12
C VAL A 89 -11.05 3.27 23.92
N ASN A 90 -10.30 2.53 23.09
CA ASN A 90 -10.53 1.10 22.86
C ASN A 90 -10.37 0.27 24.14
N ILE A 91 -9.33 0.52 24.94
CA ILE A 91 -9.09 -0.19 26.20
C ILE A 91 -10.28 -0.02 27.15
N GLU A 92 -10.76 1.21 27.33
CA GLU A 92 -11.91 1.51 28.19
C GLU A 92 -13.19 0.83 27.69
N VAL A 93 -13.40 0.78 26.37
CA VAL A 93 -14.51 0.03 25.75
C VAL A 93 -14.38 -1.47 26.03
N TYR A 94 -13.19 -2.05 25.89
CA TYR A 94 -12.98 -3.48 26.17
C TYR A 94 -13.15 -3.82 27.65
N LEU A 95 -12.65 -2.97 28.56
CA LEU A 95 -12.85 -3.14 30.00
C LEU A 95 -14.32 -3.04 30.36
N SER A 96 -15.03 -2.01 29.87
CA SER A 96 -16.48 -1.85 30.09
C SER A 96 -17.28 -3.05 29.57
N ALA A 97 -16.91 -3.59 28.40
CA ALA A 97 -17.54 -4.77 27.84
C ALA A 97 -17.23 -6.04 28.67
N ALA A 98 -16.00 -6.17 29.18
CA ALA A 98 -15.62 -7.28 30.05
C ALA A 98 -16.40 -7.24 31.38
N ASP A 99 -16.52 -6.07 32.00
CA ASP A 99 -17.29 -5.86 33.22
C ASP A 99 -18.78 -6.16 32.99
N ALA A 100 -19.34 -5.71 31.85
CA ALA A 100 -20.75 -5.95 31.49
C ALA A 100 -21.07 -7.43 31.27
N VAL A 101 -20.11 -8.22 30.80
CA VAL A 101 -20.26 -9.68 30.63
C VAL A 101 -20.20 -10.39 31.98
N GLN A 102 -19.44 -9.87 32.95
CA GLN A 102 -19.33 -10.45 34.28
C GLN A 102 -20.56 -10.13 35.16
N ASP A 103 -21.12 -8.93 35.03
CA ASP A 103 -22.19 -8.43 35.90
C ASP A 103 -23.51 -8.20 35.13
N ASN A 104 -24.20 -9.30 34.80
CA ASN A 104 -25.41 -9.31 33.97
C ASN A 104 -26.58 -8.50 34.55
N GLU A 105 -26.64 -8.28 35.86
CA GLU A 105 -27.73 -7.50 36.50
C GLU A 105 -27.52 -5.98 36.37
N HIS A 106 -26.27 -5.54 36.14
CA HIS A 106 -25.87 -4.14 36.11
C HIS A 106 -25.19 -3.72 34.79
N PHE A 107 -25.65 -4.30 33.68
CA PHE A 107 -25.11 -4.05 32.33
C PHE A 107 -24.88 -2.57 32.00
N TRP A 108 -25.83 -1.69 32.36
CA TRP A 108 -25.73 -0.25 32.09
C TRP A 108 -24.77 0.49 33.02
N ASP A 109 -24.53 -0.02 34.22
CA ASP A 109 -23.59 0.55 35.18
C ASP A 109 -22.14 0.17 34.82
N ALA A 110 -21.94 -0.99 34.18
CA ALA A 110 -20.64 -1.41 33.65
C ALA A 110 -20.09 -0.47 32.54
N PHE A 111 -20.97 0.23 31.82
CA PHE A 111 -20.56 1.30 30.90
C PHE A 111 -20.25 2.63 31.61
N GLY A 112 -20.31 2.68 32.94
CA GLY A 112 -19.93 3.85 33.74
C GLY A 112 -18.52 4.34 33.43
N ASN A 113 -17.58 3.43 33.14
CA ASN A 113 -16.21 3.75 32.78
C ASN A 113 -16.13 4.59 31.48
N LEU A 114 -17.03 4.37 30.52
CA LEU A 114 -17.10 5.18 29.30
C LEU A 114 -17.54 6.63 29.53
N ARG A 115 -18.22 6.93 30.65
CA ARG A 115 -18.67 8.30 30.96
C ARG A 115 -17.50 9.25 31.24
N HIS A 116 -16.33 8.72 31.59
CA HIS A 116 -15.12 9.51 31.84
C HIS A 116 -14.39 9.94 30.57
N ILE A 117 -14.71 9.33 29.43
CA ILE A 117 -14.15 9.73 28.14
C ILE A 117 -14.99 10.89 27.60
N PRO A 118 -14.37 12.05 27.31
CA PRO A 118 -15.08 13.15 26.67
C PRO A 118 -15.63 12.72 25.31
N TRP A 119 -16.92 13.02 25.04
CA TRP A 119 -17.61 12.58 23.81
C TRP A 119 -16.89 13.01 22.52
N TYR A 120 -16.16 14.13 22.53
CA TYR A 120 -15.42 14.60 21.38
C TYR A 120 -14.24 13.68 21.03
N GLU A 121 -13.66 12.95 21.99
CA GLU A 121 -12.58 11.98 21.73
C GLU A 121 -13.11 10.83 20.88
N PHE A 122 -14.31 10.34 21.17
CA PHE A 122 -14.99 9.34 20.33
C PHE A 122 -15.23 9.84 18.91
N VAL A 123 -15.70 11.08 18.76
CA VAL A 123 -15.98 11.66 17.43
C VAL A 123 -14.68 11.84 16.64
N VAL A 124 -13.63 12.37 17.27
CA VAL A 124 -12.32 12.56 16.62
C VAL A 124 -11.71 11.22 16.23
N VAL A 125 -11.71 10.23 17.13
CA VAL A 125 -11.19 8.88 16.85
C VAL A 125 -11.99 8.20 15.74
N GLY A 126 -13.33 8.31 15.79
CA GLY A 126 -14.21 7.72 14.79
C GLY A 126 -14.01 8.31 13.40
N ILE A 127 -13.98 9.64 13.28
CA ILE A 127 -13.74 10.34 12.01
C ILE A 127 -12.33 10.05 11.49
N ALA A 128 -11.31 10.17 12.33
CA ALA A 128 -9.92 9.96 11.93
C ALA A 128 -9.68 8.52 11.48
N SER A 129 -10.16 7.53 12.25
CA SER A 129 -10.04 6.11 11.90
C SER A 129 -10.84 5.78 10.65
N GLY A 130 -12.08 6.29 10.55
CA GLY A 130 -12.94 6.08 9.39
C GLY A 130 -12.36 6.66 8.10
N ALA A 131 -11.88 7.91 8.14
CA ALA A 131 -11.24 8.56 7.00
C ALA A 131 -9.94 7.84 6.60
N ALA A 132 -9.11 7.45 7.57
CA ALA A 132 -7.90 6.67 7.33
C ALA A 132 -8.21 5.32 6.67
N THR A 133 -9.19 4.58 7.20
CA THR A 133 -9.63 3.28 6.68
C THR A 133 -10.15 3.40 5.26
N LEU A 134 -11.06 4.35 5.00
CA LEU A 134 -11.61 4.60 3.66
C LEU A 134 -10.52 4.96 2.66
N PHE A 135 -9.56 5.79 3.09
CA PHE A 135 -8.43 6.17 2.26
C PHE A 135 -7.57 4.95 1.90
N VAL A 136 -7.05 4.23 2.90
CA VAL A 136 -6.13 3.10 2.68
C VAL A 136 -6.81 1.95 1.93
N HIS A 137 -7.99 1.52 2.35
CA HIS A 137 -8.72 0.46 1.66
C HIS A 137 -9.22 0.90 0.29
N GLY A 138 -9.56 2.19 0.11
CA GLY A 138 -9.85 2.77 -1.20
C GLY A 138 -8.65 2.66 -2.14
N GLN A 139 -7.43 2.93 -1.66
CA GLN A 139 -6.20 2.72 -2.43
C GLN A 139 -5.99 1.23 -2.76
N HIS A 140 -6.18 0.32 -1.80
CA HIS A 140 -6.10 -1.11 -2.05
C HIS A 140 -7.08 -1.56 -3.14
N ALA A 141 -8.34 -1.13 -3.07
CA ALA A 141 -9.35 -1.45 -4.06
C ALA A 141 -8.98 -0.89 -5.44
N TYR A 142 -8.55 0.37 -5.50
CA TYR A 142 -8.10 1.01 -6.74
C TYR A 142 -6.95 0.22 -7.39
N MET A 143 -5.94 -0.16 -6.61
CA MET A 143 -4.79 -0.92 -7.09
C MET A 143 -5.20 -2.30 -7.63
N LEU A 144 -6.06 -3.02 -6.92
CA LEU A 144 -6.61 -4.30 -7.38
C LEU A 144 -7.35 -4.14 -8.71
N CYS A 145 -8.20 -3.11 -8.84
CA CYS A 145 -8.93 -2.83 -10.07
C CYS A 145 -7.98 -2.46 -11.22
N TYR A 146 -6.95 -1.66 -10.95
CA TYR A 146 -5.96 -1.26 -11.96
C TYR A 146 -5.19 -2.45 -12.52
N GLU A 147 -4.67 -3.32 -11.65
CA GLU A 147 -3.94 -4.52 -12.05
C GLU A 147 -4.85 -5.53 -12.76
N ALA A 148 -6.09 -5.72 -12.29
CA ALA A 148 -7.07 -6.56 -12.97
C ALA A 148 -7.34 -6.08 -14.40
N LYS A 149 -7.51 -4.77 -14.60
CA LYS A 149 -7.67 -4.17 -15.94
C LYS A 149 -6.44 -4.38 -16.83
N ALA A 150 -5.25 -4.19 -16.27
CA ALA A 150 -3.99 -4.39 -16.98
C ALA A 150 -3.84 -5.86 -17.43
N LEU A 151 -4.16 -6.81 -16.55
CA LEU A 151 -4.12 -8.24 -16.85
C LEU A 151 -5.10 -8.61 -17.96
N MET A 152 -6.37 -8.20 -17.86
CA MET A 152 -7.38 -8.44 -18.90
C MET A 152 -6.94 -7.88 -20.26
N THR A 153 -6.32 -6.70 -20.27
CA THR A 153 -5.80 -6.10 -21.50
C THR A 153 -4.68 -6.92 -22.13
N ARG A 154 -3.76 -7.47 -21.31
CA ARG A 154 -2.67 -8.33 -21.79
C ARG A 154 -3.18 -9.65 -22.36
N GLU A 155 -4.12 -10.30 -21.67
CA GLU A 155 -4.72 -11.55 -22.15
C GLU A 155 -5.54 -11.33 -23.43
N CYS A 156 -6.30 -10.24 -23.53
CA CYS A 156 -7.02 -9.90 -24.76
C CYS A 156 -6.06 -9.68 -25.95
N LYS A 157 -4.94 -8.98 -25.74
CA LYS A 157 -3.89 -8.82 -26.76
C LYS A 157 -3.27 -10.16 -27.16
N ARG A 158 -2.93 -11.01 -26.18
CA ARG A 158 -2.34 -12.34 -26.42
C ARG A 158 -3.31 -13.23 -27.20
N TRP A 159 -4.60 -13.17 -26.89
CA TRP A 159 -5.65 -13.91 -27.60
C TRP A 159 -5.79 -13.44 -29.05
N LYS A 160 -5.81 -12.11 -29.31
CA LYS A 160 -5.81 -11.58 -30.68
C LYS A 160 -4.60 -12.04 -31.50
N VAL A 161 -3.41 -12.04 -30.90
CA VAL A 161 -2.18 -12.52 -31.56
C VAL A 161 -2.30 -14.01 -31.93
N ARG A 162 -2.88 -14.85 -31.07
CA ARG A 162 -3.11 -16.28 -31.38
C ARG A 162 -4.08 -16.46 -32.54
N GLN A 163 -5.20 -15.74 -32.56
CA GLN A 163 -6.17 -15.84 -33.66
C GLN A 163 -5.59 -15.43 -35.02
N HIS A 164 -4.75 -14.39 -35.05
CA HIS A 164 -4.10 -13.96 -36.30
C HIS A 164 -2.88 -14.81 -36.67
N GLY A 165 -2.23 -15.47 -35.70
CA GLY A 165 -1.09 -16.36 -35.94
C GLY A 165 -1.47 -17.75 -36.44
N GLU A 166 -2.67 -18.24 -36.13
CA GLU A 166 -3.13 -19.58 -36.56
C GLU A 166 -3.79 -19.60 -37.96
N GLY A 167 -4.14 -18.42 -38.52
CA GLY A 167 -4.72 -18.29 -39.87
C GLY A 167 -3.72 -18.00 -40.99
N GLY A 168 -2.45 -17.75 -40.64
CA GLY A 168 -1.39 -17.49 -41.61
C GLY A 168 -0.51 -18.73 -41.75
N HIS A 169 -0.81 -19.60 -42.71
CA HIS A 169 0.25 -20.41 -43.30
C HIS A 169 1.41 -19.46 -43.65
N PRO A 170 2.63 -19.65 -43.12
CA PRO A 170 3.76 -18.94 -43.67
C PRO A 170 3.84 -19.33 -45.13
N ARG A 171 3.43 -18.43 -46.03
CA ARG A 171 3.89 -18.51 -47.42
C ARG A 171 5.40 -18.48 -47.30
N THR A 172 6.00 -19.64 -47.55
CA THR A 172 7.41 -19.81 -47.85
C THR A 172 7.71 -18.91 -49.05
N ALA A 173 7.98 -17.64 -48.78
CA ALA A 173 8.67 -16.77 -49.71
C ALA A 173 10.11 -17.29 -49.77
N HIS A 174 10.30 -18.23 -50.67
CA HIS A 174 11.61 -18.59 -51.21
C HIS A 174 12.30 -17.31 -51.68
N GLY A 175 13.54 -17.12 -51.22
CA GLY A 175 14.53 -16.23 -51.82
C GLY A 175 14.26 -14.74 -51.59
N ASP A 176 14.93 -14.14 -50.60
CA ASP A 176 16.23 -13.55 -50.89
C ASP A 176 16.90 -13.03 -49.61
N LEU A 177 18.22 -13.02 -49.67
CA LEU A 177 19.16 -12.78 -48.60
C LEU A 177 19.05 -11.37 -48.01
N GLU A 178 19.28 -11.34 -46.69
CA GLU A 178 19.74 -10.26 -45.81
C GLU A 178 20.41 -9.01 -46.44
N PRO A 179 20.30 -7.81 -45.81
CA PRO A 179 21.06 -7.56 -44.58
C PRO A 179 20.35 -6.76 -43.46
N THR A 180 20.56 -7.28 -42.25
CA THR A 180 20.86 -6.57 -41.00
C THR A 180 20.89 -5.03 -41.06
N SER A 181 19.79 -4.40 -40.64
CA SER A 181 19.79 -3.00 -40.19
C SER A 181 19.64 -2.96 -38.67
N GLY A 182 20.72 -2.56 -38.01
CA GLY A 182 20.83 -2.44 -36.56
C GLY A 182 19.74 -1.56 -35.94
N TYR A 183 19.16 -2.06 -34.85
CA TYR A 183 18.36 -1.25 -33.94
C TYR A 183 19.28 -0.26 -33.22
N ASN A 184 19.23 1.01 -33.64
CA ASN A 184 19.73 2.12 -32.83
C ASN A 184 18.86 2.26 -31.58
N LEU A 185 19.38 1.82 -30.43
CA LEU A 185 18.84 2.20 -29.13
C LEU A 185 19.07 3.72 -28.92
N PRO A 186 18.07 4.48 -28.47
CA PRO A 186 18.29 5.87 -28.11
C PRO A 186 19.17 5.94 -26.86
N SER A 187 20.34 6.57 -27.00
CA SER A 187 21.21 6.95 -25.90
C SER A 187 20.44 7.87 -24.94
N ARG A 188 20.12 7.38 -23.74
CA ARG A 188 19.69 8.23 -22.61
C ARG A 188 20.81 9.21 -22.30
N GLY A 189 20.59 10.46 -22.69
CA GLY A 189 21.42 11.58 -22.28
C GLY A 189 21.46 11.68 -20.75
N ARG A 190 22.67 11.73 -20.21
CA ARG A 190 22.94 12.27 -18.88
C ARG A 190 22.69 13.77 -18.95
N GLY A 191 21.63 14.24 -18.31
CA GLY A 191 21.49 15.64 -17.91
C GLY A 191 21.89 15.77 -16.45
N VAL A 192 23.02 16.43 -16.22
CA VAL A 192 23.53 16.90 -14.93
C VAL A 192 23.03 18.35 -14.74
N GLY A 193 22.72 18.75 -13.50
CA GLY A 193 22.49 20.15 -13.08
C GLY A 193 21.03 20.41 -12.73
N LEU A 194 20.65 20.83 -11.52
CA LEU A 194 21.33 21.57 -10.46
C LEU A 194 21.12 20.92 -9.08
#